data_AF-A0A925D791-F1
#
_entry.id   AF-A0A925D791-F1
#
_cell.length_a   1.000
_cell.length_b   1.000
_cell.length_c   1.000
_cell.angle_alpha   90.00
_cell.angle_beta   90.00
_cell.angle_gamma   90.00
#
_symmetry.space_group_name_H-M   'P 1'
#
loop_
_entity.id
_entity.type
_entity.pdbx_description
1 polymer ?
#
loop_
_entity_poly.entity_id
_entity_poly.type
_entity_poly.pdbx_seq_one_letter_code
_entity_poly.pdbx_strand_id
1 'polypeptide(L)'
;MPHFRRRIFLIDSQVQGALMMRVVAYWVYCLFTISMLLIWWDLFAGPPRQFMLVLADVYQRFAPAAAASLLILPLVVMDLLRLSNRFAGPARRLRNALCELGEGKEVRPLLFRDNDFWQETAAEFNRVNDRIKQLAARQAKQQADVDSIDGIVDEEPVRTGPVQ
;
A
#
# COMPACT_ATOMS: atom_id res chain seq x y z
N MET A 1 32.10 4.79 -1.90
CA MET A 1 31.26 6.00 -2.01
C MET A 1 29.84 5.66 -1.56
N PRO A 2 29.28 6.30 -0.53
CA PRO A 2 27.94 5.97 -0.07
C PRO A 2 26.90 6.53 -1.04
N HIS A 3 26.09 5.65 -1.63
CA HIS A 3 25.03 6.01 -2.54
C HIS A 3 23.89 6.68 -1.77
N PHE A 4 23.81 8.02 -1.83
CA PHE A 4 22.62 8.77 -1.45
C PHE A 4 21.45 8.34 -2.34
N ARG A 5 20.65 7.39 -1.86
CA ARG A 5 19.43 6.93 -2.51
C ARG A 5 18.42 8.07 -2.45
N ARG A 6 18.12 8.65 -3.61
CA ARG A 6 17.32 9.87 -3.80
C ARG A 6 15.98 9.77 -3.08
N ARG A 7 15.69 10.81 -2.28
CA ARG A 7 14.38 11.15 -1.70
C ARG A 7 13.36 11.30 -2.84
N ILE A 8 12.47 10.34 -3.01
CA ILE A 8 11.22 10.51 -3.77
C ILE A 8 10.06 10.55 -2.75
N PHE A 9 10.23 11.33 -1.67
CA PHE A 9 9.29 11.36 -0.54
C PHE A 9 8.27 12.51 -0.62
N LEU A 10 8.44 13.45 -1.56
CA LEU A 10 7.77 14.77 -1.54
C LEU A 10 6.86 15.08 -2.77
N ILE A 11 6.47 14.09 -3.58
CA ILE A 11 5.75 14.40 -4.85
C ILE A 11 4.29 13.93 -4.90
N ASP A 12 3.79 13.14 -3.95
CA ASP A 12 2.35 12.81 -3.90
C ASP A 12 1.60 13.77 -2.95
N SER A 13 1.70 15.08 -3.22
CA SER A 13 1.16 16.14 -2.34
C SER A 13 -0.37 16.09 -2.22
N GLN A 14 -1.06 15.47 -3.18
CA GLN A 14 -2.52 15.40 -3.22
C GLN A 14 -3.08 14.43 -2.17
N VAL A 15 -2.51 13.22 -2.07
CA VAL A 15 -2.93 12.23 -1.07
C VAL A 15 -2.36 12.57 0.31
N GLN A 16 -1.12 13.06 0.36
CA GLN A 16 -0.47 13.47 1.61
C GLN A 16 -1.15 14.70 2.23
N GLY A 17 -1.60 15.66 1.41
CA GLY A 17 -2.37 16.81 1.86
C GLY A 17 -3.75 16.43 2.40
N ALA A 18 -4.45 15.49 1.74
CA ALA A 18 -5.75 15.00 2.20
C ALA A 18 -5.66 14.26 3.54
N LEU A 19 -4.63 13.42 3.73
CA LEU A 19 -4.37 12.72 4.99
C LEU A 19 -3.97 13.69 6.10
N MET A 20 -3.10 14.66 5.80
CA MET A 20 -2.69 15.69 6.75
C MET A 20 -3.89 16.55 7.19
N MET A 21 -4.74 16.98 6.25
CA MET A 21 -5.98 17.69 6.56
C MET A 21 -6.92 16.86 7.43
N ARG A 22 -7.06 15.56 7.19
CA ARG A 22 -7.88 14.68 8.05
C ARG A 22 -7.31 14.56 9.46
N VAL A 23 -6.00 14.39 9.60
CA VAL A 23 -5.34 14.30 10.92
C VAL A 23 -5.52 15.61 11.69
N VAL A 24 -5.32 16.75 11.04
CA VAL A 24 -5.54 18.08 11.64
C VAL A 24 -7.01 18.27 12.00
N ALA A 25 -7.94 17.92 11.11
CA ALA A 25 -9.38 18.03 11.37
C ALA A 25 -9.82 17.17 12.56
N TYR A 26 -9.34 15.93 12.66
CA TYR A 26 -9.63 15.07 13.82
C TYR A 26 -9.00 15.59 15.10
N TRP A 27 -7.80 16.18 15.03
CA TRP A 27 -7.17 16.82 16.18
C TRP A 27 -7.99 18.04 16.67
N VAL A 28 -8.42 18.92 15.76
CA VAL A 28 -9.29 20.06 16.09
C VAL A 28 -10.62 19.57 16.64
N TYR A 29 -11.24 18.56 16.03
CA TYR A 29 -12.48 17.98 16.51
C TYR A 29 -12.33 17.39 17.92
N CYS A 30 -11.22 16.70 18.20
CA CYS A 30 -10.91 16.16 19.52
C CYS A 30 -10.78 17.28 20.57
N LEU A 31 -10.03 18.33 20.29
CA LEU A 31 -9.92 19.49 21.17
C LEU A 31 -11.27 20.17 21.41
N PHE A 32 -12.07 20.30 20.36
CA PHE A 32 -13.41 20.86 20.43
C PHE A 32 -14.34 20.01 21.31
N THR A 33 -14.37 18.69 21.10
CA THR A 33 -15.19 17.76 21.90
C THR A 33 -14.78 17.77 23.37
N ILE A 34 -13.48 17.77 23.67
CA ILE A 34 -13.01 17.83 25.07
C ILE A 34 -13.38 19.17 25.71
N SER A 35 -13.15 20.28 25.00
CA SER A 35 -13.50 21.62 25.51
C SER A 35 -15.00 21.73 25.75
N MET A 36 -15.82 21.21 24.83
CA MET A 36 -17.27 21.18 24.96
C MET A 36 -17.70 20.34 26.17
N LEU A 37 -17.14 19.14 26.34
CA LEU A 37 -17.42 18.29 27.49
C LEU A 37 -17.10 18.98 28.83
N LEU A 38 -15.96 19.69 28.92
CA LEU A 38 -15.56 20.43 30.11
C LEU A 38 -16.52 21.59 30.42
N ILE A 39 -16.92 22.35 29.41
CA ILE A 39 -17.89 23.45 29.58
C ILE A 39 -19.24 22.90 30.05
N TRP A 40 -19.71 21.79 29.47
CA TRP A 40 -20.96 21.15 29.89
C TRP A 40 -20.87 20.63 31.32
N TRP A 41 -19.75 20.01 31.69
CA TRP A 41 -19.49 19.55 33.06
C TRP A 41 -19.56 20.71 34.06
N ASP A 42 -18.83 21.79 33.81
CA ASP A 42 -18.79 22.94 34.71
C ASP A 42 -20.13 23.70 34.77
N LEU A 43 -20.91 23.70 33.69
CA LEU A 43 -22.24 24.32 33.67
C LEU A 43 -23.28 23.53 34.47
N PHE A 44 -23.21 22.19 34.47
CA PHE A 44 -24.15 21.33 35.19
C PHE A 44 -23.74 21.03 36.64
N ALA A 45 -22.44 20.88 36.90
CA ALA A 45 -21.92 20.50 38.22
C ALA A 45 -21.36 21.69 39.02
N GLY A 46 -21.09 22.82 38.37
CA GLY A 46 -20.47 23.99 38.99
C GLY A 46 -21.48 25.00 39.56
N PRO A 47 -21.02 25.92 40.43
CA PRO A 47 -21.83 27.04 40.89
C PRO A 47 -22.22 27.94 39.71
N PRO A 48 -23.39 28.60 39.74
CA PRO A 48 -23.85 29.46 38.65
C PRO A 48 -22.86 30.64 38.46
N ARG A 49 -22.03 30.54 37.43
CA ARG A 49 -21.04 31.53 37.03
C ARG A 49 -21.35 32.01 35.62
N GLN A 50 -20.87 33.21 35.28
CA GLN A 50 -21.00 33.73 33.93
C GLN A 50 -20.24 32.82 32.94
N PHE A 51 -20.87 32.49 31.82
CA PHE A 51 -20.32 31.60 30.79
C PHE A 51 -18.91 32.02 30.32
N MET A 52 -18.64 33.33 30.19
CA MET A 52 -17.31 33.83 29.80
C MET A 52 -16.21 33.50 30.82
N LEU A 53 -16.53 33.48 32.12
CA LEU A 53 -15.56 33.15 33.16
C LEU A 53 -15.23 31.65 33.16
N VAL A 54 -16.24 30.80 32.96
CA VAL A 54 -16.05 29.34 32.82
C VAL A 54 -15.18 29.04 31.59
N LEU A 55 -15.42 29.72 30.47
CA LEU A 55 -14.63 29.55 29.25
C LEU A 55 -13.16 29.97 29.45
N ALA A 56 -12.91 31.07 30.16
CA ALA A 56 -11.57 31.56 30.44
C ALA A 56 -10.78 30.61 31.36
N ASP A 57 -11.42 30.07 32.41
CA ASP A 57 -10.82 29.10 33.32
C ASP A 57 -10.46 27.79 32.60
N VAL A 58 -11.39 27.26 31.79
CA VAL A 58 -11.15 26.05 31.00
C VAL A 58 -10.01 26.27 30.00
N TYR A 59 -9.98 27.44 29.33
CA TYR A 59 -8.90 27.78 28.42
C TYR A 59 -7.55 27.86 29.12
N GLN A 60 -7.44 28.55 30.27
CA GLN A 60 -6.16 28.63 31.00
C GLN A 60 -5.66 27.26 31.45
N ARG A 61 -6.57 26.37 31.86
CA ARG A 61 -6.21 25.03 32.34
C ARG A 61 -5.82 24.09 31.20
N PHE A 62 -6.45 24.22 30.04
CA PHE A 62 -6.28 23.30 28.90
C PHE A 62 -5.31 23.82 27.83
N ALA A 63 -5.04 25.13 27.78
CA ALA A 63 -4.09 25.73 26.83
C ALA A 63 -2.69 25.11 26.87
N PRO A 64 -2.09 24.80 28.04
CA PRO A 64 -0.79 24.12 28.08
C PRO A 64 -0.84 22.72 27.45
N ALA A 65 -1.92 21.97 27.70
CA ALA A 65 -2.12 20.63 27.12
C ALA A 65 -2.35 20.71 25.60
N ALA A 66 -3.15 21.67 25.14
CA ALA A 66 -3.37 21.93 23.72
C ALA A 66 -2.05 22.32 23.02
N ALA A 67 -1.26 23.20 23.62
CA ALA A 67 0.06 23.60 23.11
C ALA A 67 1.03 22.41 23.05
N ALA A 68 1.09 21.58 24.08
CA ALA A 68 1.88 20.35 24.07
C ALA A 68 1.43 19.39 22.95
N SER A 69 0.12 19.24 22.75
CA SER A 69 -0.43 18.39 21.68
C SER A 69 -0.10 18.92 20.27
N LEU A 70 -0.06 20.26 20.10
CA LEU A 70 0.33 20.90 18.85
C LEU A 70 1.80 20.63 18.50
N LEU A 71 2.69 20.55 19.51
CA LEU A 71 4.10 20.18 19.30
C LEU A 71 4.25 18.71 18.88
N ILE A 72 3.36 17.83 19.34
CA ILE A 72 3.36 16.40 18.99
C ILE A 72 2.72 16.15 17.62
N LEU A 73 1.77 16.99 17.22
CA LEU A 73 1.06 16.89 15.94
C LEU A 73 1.99 16.68 14.72
N PRO A 74 3.05 17.48 14.48
CA PRO A 74 3.93 17.28 13.33
C PRO A 74 4.70 15.96 13.39
N LEU A 75 5.04 15.48 14.59
CA LEU A 75 5.67 14.17 14.79
C LEU A 75 4.73 13.04 14.38
N VAL A 76 3.47 13.08 14.83
CA VAL A 76 2.45 12.08 14.49
C VAL A 76 2.15 12.10 12.99
N VAL A 77 1.97 13.29 12.40
CA VAL A 77 1.75 13.43 10.96
C VAL A 77 2.92 12.85 10.18
N MET A 78 4.16 13.17 10.56
CA MET A 78 5.34 12.63 9.89
C MET A 78 5.43 11.11 9.99
N ASP A 79 5.11 10.53 11.15
CA ASP A 79 5.16 9.09 11.35
C ASP A 79 4.10 8.35 10.54
N LEU A 80 2.87 8.87 10.54
CA LEU A 80 1.76 8.33 9.75
C LEU A 80 2.05 8.40 8.23
N LEU A 81 2.64 9.51 7.77
CA LEU A 81 3.07 9.67 6.39
C LEU A 81 4.20 8.69 6.03
N ARG A 82 5.19 8.50 6.91
CA ARG A 82 6.26 7.52 6.69
C ARG A 82 5.72 6.11 6.61
N LEU A 83 4.80 5.74 7.51
CA LEU A 83 4.17 4.44 7.52
C LEU A 83 3.36 4.22 6.24
N SER A 84 2.48 5.16 5.89
CA SER A 84 1.68 5.10 4.66
C SER A 84 2.54 4.97 3.40
N ASN A 85 3.62 5.76 3.30
CA ASN A 85 4.55 5.69 2.18
C ASN A 85 5.31 4.35 2.13
N ARG A 86 5.66 3.78 3.29
CA ARG A 86 6.26 2.45 3.40
C ARG A 86 5.32 1.36 2.88
N PHE A 87 4.00 1.50 3.02
CA PHE A 87 3.00 0.58 2.47
C PHE A 87 2.70 0.83 0.99
N ALA A 88 2.59 2.09 0.55
CA ALA A 88 2.19 2.42 -0.81
C ALA A 88 3.22 1.99 -1.88
N GLY A 89 4.52 2.08 -1.57
CA GLY A 89 5.58 1.71 -2.51
C GLY A 89 5.55 0.23 -2.94
N PRO A 90 5.59 -0.73 -2.01
CA PRO A 90 5.42 -2.15 -2.30
C PRO A 90 4.08 -2.48 -2.95
N ALA A 91 2.97 -1.91 -2.48
CA ALA A 91 1.63 -2.15 -3.05
C ALA A 91 1.55 -1.79 -4.53
N ARG A 92 2.12 -0.64 -4.94
CA ARG A 92 2.11 -0.23 -6.35
C ARG A 92 2.94 -1.15 -7.24
N ARG A 93 4.08 -1.65 -6.73
CA ARG A 93 4.91 -2.63 -7.45
C ARG A 93 4.18 -3.96 -7.62
N LEU A 94 3.48 -4.42 -6.58
CA LEU A 94 2.65 -5.62 -6.66
C LEU A 94 1.53 -5.47 -7.68
N ARG A 95 0.81 -4.33 -7.68
CA ARG A 95 -0.23 -4.04 -8.68
C ARG A 95 0.31 -4.09 -10.10
N ASN A 96 1.45 -3.45 -10.35
CA ASN A 96 2.05 -3.44 -11.69
C ASN A 96 2.47 -4.85 -12.12
N ALA A 97 3.10 -5.62 -11.22
CA ALA A 97 3.46 -7.01 -11.48
C ALA A 97 2.24 -7.91 -11.75
N LEU A 98 1.12 -7.67 -11.07
CA LEU A 98 -0.15 -8.37 -11.35
C LEU A 98 -0.74 -8.01 -12.71
N CYS A 99 -0.71 -6.72 -13.10
CA CYS A 99 -1.13 -6.31 -14.43
C CYS A 99 -0.26 -6.93 -15.52
N GLU A 100 1.07 -6.91 -15.36
CA GLU A 100 2.01 -7.53 -16.31
C GLU A 100 1.78 -9.05 -16.42
N LEU A 101 1.53 -9.72 -15.29
CA LEU A 101 1.20 -11.15 -15.26
C LEU A 101 -0.13 -11.45 -15.95
N GLY A 102 -1.14 -10.59 -15.77
CA GLY A 102 -2.44 -10.68 -16.45
C GLY A 102 -2.36 -10.45 -17.96
N GLU A 103 -1.40 -9.66 -18.41
CA GLU A 103 -1.10 -9.45 -19.84
C GLU A 103 -0.26 -10.60 -20.45
N GLY A 104 0.08 -11.62 -19.66
CA GLY A 104 0.89 -12.76 -20.11
C GLY A 104 2.38 -12.44 -20.29
N LYS A 105 2.85 -11.30 -19.78
CA LYS A 105 4.27 -10.93 -19.83
C LYS A 105 5.06 -11.70 -18.79
N GLU A 106 6.32 -12.04 -19.10
CA GLU A 106 7.20 -12.66 -18.11
C GLU A 106 7.56 -11.67 -16.99
N VAL A 107 6.97 -11.87 -15.82
CA VAL A 107 7.25 -11.04 -14.65
C VAL A 107 8.45 -11.61 -13.87
N ARG A 108 9.41 -10.75 -13.54
CA ARG A 108 10.54 -11.10 -12.66
C ARG A 108 10.06 -11.28 -11.21
N PRO A 109 10.63 -12.22 -10.43
CA PRO A 109 10.23 -12.43 -9.04
C PRO A 109 10.40 -11.15 -8.22
N LEU A 110 9.35 -10.81 -7.45
CA LEU A 110 9.32 -9.67 -6.55
C LEU A 110 10.16 -10.00 -5.31
N LEU A 111 11.24 -9.24 -5.10
CA LEU A 111 12.04 -9.28 -3.87
C LEU A 111 11.82 -7.99 -3.10
N PHE A 112 11.14 -8.07 -1.95
CA PHE A 112 11.03 -6.96 -1.00
C PHE A 112 12.11 -7.07 0.09
N ARG A 113 12.46 -5.92 0.68
CA ARG A 113 13.57 -5.80 1.63
C ARG A 113 13.24 -6.52 2.95
N ASP A 114 14.28 -7.02 3.63
CA ASP A 114 14.14 -7.77 4.88
C ASP A 114 13.37 -6.97 5.95
N ASN A 115 12.39 -7.64 6.58
CA ASN A 115 11.56 -7.15 7.69
C ASN A 115 10.41 -6.18 7.33
N ASP A 116 9.86 -6.28 6.12
CA ASP A 116 8.61 -5.61 5.72
C ASP A 116 7.42 -6.58 5.72
N PHE A 117 6.25 -6.12 6.18
CA PHE A 117 4.95 -6.83 6.12
C PHE A 117 4.62 -7.44 4.75
N TRP A 118 5.27 -6.96 3.69
CA TRP A 118 5.04 -7.36 2.30
C TRP A 118 5.82 -8.59 1.86
N GLN A 119 6.75 -9.12 2.68
CA GLN A 119 7.54 -10.29 2.30
C GLN A 119 6.67 -11.53 2.06
N GLU A 120 5.69 -11.78 2.95
CA GLU A 120 4.78 -12.92 2.83
C GLU A 120 3.94 -12.80 1.55
N THR A 121 3.37 -11.63 1.29
CA THR A 121 2.59 -11.38 0.07
C THR A 121 3.45 -11.49 -1.21
N ALA A 122 4.72 -11.08 -1.17
CA ALA A 122 5.63 -11.29 -2.31
C ALA A 122 5.97 -12.77 -2.52
N ALA A 123 6.19 -13.52 -1.44
CA ALA A 123 6.46 -14.94 -1.52
C ALA A 123 5.26 -15.68 -2.14
N GLU A 124 4.05 -15.34 -1.73
CA GLU A 124 2.82 -15.86 -2.34
C GLU A 124 2.69 -15.49 -3.82
N PHE A 125 2.93 -14.22 -4.18
CA PHE A 125 2.91 -13.80 -5.58
C PHE A 125 3.94 -14.56 -6.43
N ASN A 126 5.18 -14.70 -5.94
CA ASN A 126 6.23 -15.43 -6.64
C ASN A 126 5.84 -16.90 -6.86
N ARG A 127 5.23 -17.53 -5.86
CA ARG A 127 4.72 -18.91 -5.98
C ARG A 127 3.65 -19.04 -7.07
N VAL A 128 2.77 -18.06 -7.21
CA VAL A 128 1.76 -18.02 -8.29
C VAL A 128 2.42 -17.81 -9.65
N ASN A 129 3.34 -16.86 -9.76
CA ASN A 129 4.10 -16.58 -10.97
C ASN A 129 4.87 -17.83 -11.45
N ASP A 130 5.56 -18.53 -10.55
CA ASP A 130 6.29 -19.75 -10.86
C ASP A 130 5.35 -20.86 -11.35
N ARG A 131 4.15 -20.98 -10.76
CA ARG A 131 3.16 -21.96 -11.21
C ARG A 131 2.65 -21.65 -12.61
N ILE A 132 2.38 -20.39 -12.93
CA ILE A 132 1.97 -19.97 -14.28
C ILE A 132 3.08 -20.25 -15.29
N LYS A 133 4.34 -19.94 -14.97
CA LYS A 133 5.49 -20.26 -15.83
C LYS A 133 5.64 -21.76 -16.08
N GLN A 134 5.47 -22.58 -15.04
CA GLN A 134 5.52 -24.03 -15.18
C GLN A 134 4.40 -24.57 -16.07
N LEU A 135 3.19 -24.02 -15.97
CA LEU A 135 2.06 -24.41 -16.82
C LEU A 135 2.31 -24.01 -18.28
N ALA A 136 2.79 -22.79 -18.53
CA ALA A 136 3.14 -22.32 -19.87
C ALA A 136 4.25 -23.19 -20.50
N ALA A 137 5.28 -23.55 -19.74
CA ALA A 137 6.36 -24.43 -20.21
C ALA A 137 5.87 -25.84 -20.55
N ARG A 138 4.92 -26.39 -19.78
CA ARG A 138 4.29 -27.69 -20.08
C ARG A 138 3.47 -27.63 -21.37
N GLN A 139 2.68 -26.57 -21.57
CA GLN A 139 1.92 -26.37 -22.80
C GLN A 139 2.83 -26.25 -24.02
N ALA A 140 3.90 -25.46 -23.93
CA ALA A 140 4.88 -25.32 -25.03
C ALA A 140 5.54 -26.67 -25.37
N LYS A 141 5.89 -27.46 -24.35
CA LYS A 141 6.46 -28.80 -24.55
C LYS A 141 5.46 -29.78 -25.19
N GLN A 142 4.19 -29.70 -24.79
CA GLN A 142 3.14 -30.55 -25.35
C GLN A 142 2.79 -30.17 -26.80
N GLN A 143 2.79 -28.88 -27.13
CA GLN A 143 2.61 -28.41 -28.50
C GLN A 143 3.77 -28.87 -29.41
N ALA A 144 5.01 -28.77 -28.93
CA ALA A 144 6.17 -29.24 -29.68
C ALA A 144 6.16 -30.76 -29.93
N ASP A 145 5.65 -31.55 -28.97
CA ASP A 145 5.49 -33.00 -29.11
C ASP A 145 4.41 -33.34 -30.16
N VAL A 146 3.28 -32.62 -30.17
CA VAL A 146 2.20 -32.78 -31.17
C VAL A 146 2.68 -32.40 -32.57
N ASP A 147 3.33 -31.24 -32.73
CA ASP A 147 3.86 -30.80 -34.03
C ASP A 147 4.92 -31.78 -34.59
N SER A 148 5.70 -32.42 -33.71
CA SER A 148 6.67 -33.44 -34.12
C SER A 148 6.03 -34.77 -34.56
N ILE A 149 4.82 -35.09 -34.08
CA ILE A 149 4.07 -36.28 -34.52
C ILE A 149 3.45 -36.03 -35.91
N ASP A 150 2.86 -34.86 -36.15
CA ASP A 150 2.30 -34.52 -37.48
C ASP A 150 3.40 -34.46 -38.56
N GLY A 151 4.58 -33.93 -38.24
CA GLY A 151 5.71 -33.90 -39.18
C GLY A 151 6.26 -35.29 -39.56
N ILE A 152 6.04 -36.32 -38.74
CA ILE A 152 6.44 -37.71 -39.03
C ILE A 152 5.41 -38.40 -39.93
N VAL A 153 4.13 -38.00 -39.86
CA VAL A 153 3.05 -38.59 -40.69
C VAL A 153 3.14 -38.10 -42.14
N ASP A 154 3.59 -36.87 -42.39
CA ASP A 154 3.75 -36.32 -43.74
C ASP A 154 5.00 -36.83 -44.48
N GLU A 155 5.98 -37.42 -43.79
CA GLU A 155 7.23 -37.94 -44.37
C GLU A 155 7.22 -39.44 -44.71
N GLU A 156 6.09 -40.16 -44.58
CA GLU A 156 6.03 -41.55 -45.08
C GLU A 156 5.92 -41.51 -46.63
N PRO A 157 7.00 -41.80 -47.39
CA PRO A 157 6.91 -41.73 -48.84
C PRO A 157 6.03 -42.91 -49.26
N VAL A 158 4.89 -42.60 -49.88
CA VAL A 158 4.03 -43.57 -50.57
C VAL A 158 4.94 -44.41 -51.46
N ARG A 159 5.32 -45.60 -50.99
CA ARG A 159 6.05 -46.61 -51.76
C ARG A 159 5.07 -47.13 -52.79
N THR A 160 4.96 -46.44 -53.91
CA THR A 160 4.37 -46.98 -55.13
C THR A 160 5.28 -48.10 -55.61
N GLY A 161 4.98 -49.33 -55.18
CA GLY A 161 5.56 -50.53 -55.77
C GLY A 161 5.20 -50.60 -57.25
N PRO A 162 6.12 -51.03 -58.13
CA PRO A 162 5.88 -51.03 -59.56
C PRO A 162 4.78 -52.03 -59.91
N VAL A 163 3.78 -51.56 -60.66
CA VAL A 163 2.79 -52.40 -61.34
C VAL A 163 3.46 -52.95 -62.59
N GLN A 164 3.54 -54.28 -62.63
CA GLN A 164 3.79 -55.22 -63.75
C GLN A 164 4.55 -54.73 -64.98
#